data_AF-A0A179ERQ2-F1
#
_entry.id   AF-A0A179ERQ2-F1
#
_cell.length_a   1.000
_cell.length_b   1.000
_cell.length_c   1.000
_cell.angle_alpha   90.00
_cell.angle_beta   90.00
_cell.angle_gamma   90.00
#
_symmetry.space_group_name_H-M   'P 1'
#
loop_
_entity.id
_entity.type
_entity.pdbx_description
1 polymer ?
#
loop_
_entity_poly.entity_id
_entity_poly.type
_entity_poly.pdbx_seq_one_letter_code
_entity_poly.pdbx_strand_id
1 'polypeptide(L)'
;MMSKESMIQWMQNRLGKVTYSMTHRLGPNSYDCSSAVFLAMIAGGFLSSGSMGNTETLFGMVGTKLKKISRSEVQRGDIFVSGTPGGSNGSAGHTGIFLSNGSFIHCSYTHNGIAIDTNDAYMGTRLQHNFYRIIEGGSANNTDDKPQMIQLEVDGLLGNLCARRVQEYLDTIGKDGIISHQYKQTCNQYVYAAQFDSTLIGSNVIVALQKFLRDKGTYKGKIDGLLGKETIRALQMYLGTTQDGIISAPSNVVKELQRRLNANKL
;
A
#
# COMPACT_ATOMS: atom_id res chain seq x y z
N MET A 1 -4.51 15.95 14.62
CA MET A 1 -5.35 16.42 13.50
C MET A 1 -4.55 16.21 12.21
N MET A 2 -5.18 15.72 11.15
CA MET A 2 -4.51 15.53 9.85
C MET A 2 -4.22 16.88 9.18
N SER A 3 -3.03 17.07 8.62
CA SER A 3 -2.62 18.34 8.02
C SER A 3 -1.63 18.16 6.87
N LYS A 4 -2.04 18.59 5.67
CA LYS A 4 -1.16 18.66 4.49
C LYS A 4 0.01 19.61 4.73
N GLU A 5 -0.21 20.70 5.47
CA GLU A 5 0.86 21.65 5.79
C GLU A 5 1.85 21.06 6.78
N SER A 6 1.44 20.25 7.77
CA SER A 6 2.40 19.57 8.65
C SER A 6 3.25 18.55 7.89
N MET A 7 2.66 17.85 6.92
CA MET A 7 3.38 16.97 6.00
C MET A 7 4.41 17.75 5.16
N ILE A 8 4.00 18.85 4.55
CA ILE A 8 4.89 19.67 3.72
C ILE A 8 5.98 20.33 4.58
N GLN A 9 5.64 20.84 5.77
CA GLN A 9 6.58 21.44 6.70
C GLN A 9 7.66 20.46 7.14
N TRP A 10 7.32 19.18 7.31
CA TRP A 10 8.31 18.14 7.62
C TRP A 10 9.39 18.03 6.54
N MET A 11 9.00 18.11 5.26
CA MET A 11 9.92 18.12 4.12
C MET A 11 10.72 19.43 4.08
N GLN A 12 10.05 20.57 4.22
CA GLN A 12 10.69 21.90 4.18
C GLN A 12 11.73 22.08 5.29
N ASN A 13 11.47 21.56 6.49
CA ASN A 13 12.41 21.64 7.61
C ASN A 13 13.75 20.95 7.32
N ARG A 14 13.75 20.00 6.38
CA ARG A 14 14.91 19.18 5.96
C ARG A 14 15.48 19.57 4.60
N LEU A 15 14.87 20.55 3.92
CA LEU A 15 15.34 21.07 2.64
C LEU A 15 16.82 21.49 2.76
N GLY A 16 17.69 20.88 1.97
CA GLY A 16 19.13 21.16 1.96
C GLY A 16 19.91 20.79 3.24
N LYS A 17 19.30 20.05 4.20
CA LYS A 17 19.94 19.70 5.49
C LYS A 17 20.20 18.21 5.69
N VAL A 18 19.79 17.38 4.74
CA VAL A 18 19.83 15.92 4.81
C VAL A 18 20.33 15.37 3.48
N THR A 19 20.89 14.16 3.49
CA THR A 19 21.43 13.51 2.28
C THR A 19 20.49 12.45 1.73
N TYR A 20 20.75 12.03 0.49
CA TYR A 20 20.01 10.92 -0.11
C TYR A 20 20.66 9.58 0.25
N SER A 21 19.87 8.61 0.72
CA SER A 21 20.33 7.24 0.94
C SER A 21 19.19 6.23 0.89
N MET A 22 19.33 5.21 0.04
CA MET A 22 18.41 4.05 0.01
C MET A 22 18.69 3.04 1.13
N THR A 23 19.91 3.03 1.69
CA THR A 23 20.29 2.11 2.78
C THR A 23 20.00 2.71 4.15
N HIS A 24 20.24 4.02 4.32
CA HIS A 24 20.01 4.76 5.57
C HIS A 24 18.81 5.69 5.40
N ARG A 25 17.66 5.12 5.07
CA ARG A 25 16.51 5.88 4.56
C ARG A 25 15.55 6.41 5.63
N LEU A 26 15.76 6.12 6.92
CA LEU A 26 14.78 6.44 7.99
C LEU A 26 15.20 7.61 8.88
N GLY A 27 16.19 8.39 8.46
CA GLY A 27 16.74 9.52 9.20
C GLY A 27 17.78 9.14 10.27
N PRO A 28 18.22 10.12 11.07
CA PRO A 28 17.82 11.53 10.99
C PRO A 28 18.52 12.28 9.85
N ASN A 29 19.66 11.78 9.37
CA ASN A 29 20.53 12.54 8.46
C ASN A 29 20.30 12.24 6.98
N SER A 30 19.58 11.15 6.65
CA SER A 30 19.38 10.73 5.28
C SER A 30 18.05 10.02 5.05
N TYR A 31 17.55 10.13 3.82
CA TYR A 31 16.27 9.59 3.35
C TYR A 31 16.37 9.18 1.88
N ASP A 32 15.45 8.34 1.40
CA ASP A 32 15.21 8.20 -0.04
C ASP A 32 13.89 8.85 -0.43
N CYS A 33 13.54 8.78 -1.72
CA CYS A 33 12.35 9.42 -2.27
C CYS A 33 11.08 9.01 -1.53
N SER A 34 10.88 7.70 -1.37
CA SER A 34 9.66 7.17 -0.76
C SER A 34 9.68 7.27 0.76
N SER A 35 10.80 7.07 1.45
CA SER A 35 10.85 7.20 2.90
C SER A 35 10.58 8.63 3.35
N ALA A 36 11.06 9.62 2.58
CA ALA A 36 10.76 11.03 2.82
C ALA A 36 9.25 11.30 2.72
N VAL A 37 8.57 10.79 1.69
CA VAL A 37 7.11 10.93 1.54
C VAL A 37 6.36 10.23 2.68
N PHE A 38 6.74 9.00 3.04
CA PHE A 38 6.12 8.25 4.13
C PHE A 38 6.23 8.97 5.48
N LEU A 39 7.43 9.43 5.83
CA LEU A 39 7.66 10.15 7.08
C LEU A 39 6.97 11.52 7.10
N ALA A 40 6.89 12.19 5.95
CA ALA A 40 6.10 13.40 5.80
C ALA A 40 4.60 13.11 6.03
N MET A 41 4.06 12.04 5.43
CA MET A 41 2.66 11.64 5.63
C MET A 41 2.37 11.26 7.09
N ILE A 42 3.32 10.62 7.79
CA ILE A 42 3.23 10.35 9.24
C ILE A 42 3.22 11.67 10.03
N ALA A 43 4.10 12.61 9.71
CA ALA A 43 4.12 13.93 10.35
C ALA A 43 2.84 14.75 10.09
N GLY A 44 2.22 14.55 8.92
CA GLY A 44 0.89 15.06 8.59
C GLY A 44 -0.26 14.33 9.26
N GLY A 45 -0.01 13.23 9.97
CA GLY A 45 -1.04 12.40 10.61
C GLY A 45 -1.87 11.55 9.66
N PHE A 46 -1.47 11.42 8.38
CA PHE A 46 -2.20 10.62 7.38
C PHE A 46 -1.90 9.12 7.46
N LEU A 47 -0.73 8.79 8.01
CA LEU A 47 -0.26 7.43 8.30
C LEU A 47 0.09 7.32 9.78
N SER A 48 -0.06 6.11 10.34
CA SER A 48 0.36 5.81 11.70
C SER A 48 1.89 5.78 11.80
N SER A 49 2.43 6.12 12.97
CA SER A 49 3.85 5.94 13.24
C SER A 49 4.27 4.48 13.02
N GLY A 50 5.40 4.26 12.35
CA GLY A 50 5.88 2.92 12.00
C GLY A 50 5.34 2.33 10.70
N SER A 51 4.36 2.97 10.02
CA SER A 51 3.81 2.52 8.74
C SER A 51 4.75 2.81 7.54
N MET A 52 6.02 2.42 7.62
CA MET A 52 6.99 2.66 6.55
C MET A 52 6.76 1.76 5.35
N GLY A 53 7.02 2.31 4.16
CA GLY A 53 6.95 1.58 2.90
C GLY A 53 7.93 2.10 1.87
N ASN A 54 7.65 1.77 0.61
CA ASN A 54 8.41 2.22 -0.55
C ASN A 54 7.46 2.67 -1.67
N THR A 55 8.00 2.92 -2.86
CA THR A 55 7.23 3.34 -4.04
C THR A 55 6.12 2.34 -4.42
N GLU A 56 6.36 1.03 -4.30
CA GLU A 56 5.33 0.00 -4.50
C GLU A 56 4.22 0.09 -3.46
N THR A 57 4.58 0.37 -2.20
CA THR A 57 3.60 0.58 -1.14
C THR A 57 2.68 1.77 -1.43
N LEU A 58 3.20 2.86 -2.02
CA LEU A 58 2.36 3.99 -2.44
C LEU A 58 1.37 3.59 -3.53
N PHE A 59 1.78 2.80 -4.53
CA PHE A 59 0.84 2.23 -5.51
C PHE A 59 -0.20 1.33 -4.84
N GLY A 60 0.19 0.55 -3.84
CA GLY A 60 -0.73 -0.28 -3.05
C GLY A 60 -1.70 0.50 -2.15
N MET A 61 -1.47 1.80 -1.92
CA MET A 61 -2.35 2.68 -1.14
C MET A 61 -3.47 3.33 -1.96
N VAL A 62 -3.46 3.13 -3.28
CA VAL A 62 -4.50 3.68 -4.16
C VAL A 62 -5.86 3.08 -3.79
N GLY A 63 -6.87 3.95 -3.67
CA GLY A 63 -8.23 3.69 -3.22
C GLY A 63 -8.41 3.54 -1.70
N THR A 64 -7.35 3.47 -0.89
CA THR A 64 -7.48 3.54 0.59
C THR A 64 -7.06 4.90 1.14
N LYS A 65 -5.80 5.27 0.91
CA LYS A 65 -5.16 6.49 1.43
C LYS A 65 -4.85 7.46 0.31
N LEU A 66 -4.83 6.99 -0.93
CA LEU A 66 -4.52 7.77 -2.11
C LEU A 66 -5.64 7.61 -3.14
N LYS A 67 -6.20 8.71 -3.63
CA LYS A 67 -7.11 8.71 -4.78
C LYS A 67 -6.31 9.07 -6.02
N LYS A 68 -6.36 8.27 -7.08
CA LYS A 68 -5.75 8.64 -8.37
C LYS A 68 -6.46 9.87 -8.94
N ILE A 69 -5.68 10.84 -9.39
CA ILE A 69 -6.16 12.08 -10.03
C ILE A 69 -5.42 12.30 -11.35
N SER A 70 -6.00 13.14 -12.20
CA SER A 70 -5.34 13.64 -13.41
C SER A 70 -4.32 14.74 -13.08
N ARG A 71 -3.37 15.00 -13.99
CA ARG A 71 -2.39 16.09 -13.81
C ARG A 71 -3.05 17.46 -13.65
N SER A 72 -4.14 17.71 -14.38
CA SER A 72 -4.90 18.96 -14.31
C SER A 72 -5.54 19.20 -12.94
N GLU A 73 -5.78 18.15 -12.16
CA GLU A 73 -6.37 18.24 -10.82
C GLU A 73 -5.35 18.45 -9.71
N VAL A 74 -4.05 18.34 -10.01
CA VAL A 74 -2.97 18.43 -9.02
C VAL A 74 -3.02 19.76 -8.28
N GLN A 75 -3.01 19.66 -6.96
CA GLN A 75 -2.90 20.78 -6.04
C GLN A 75 -1.81 20.54 -5.00
N ARG A 76 -1.51 21.57 -4.22
CA ARG A 76 -0.60 21.49 -3.08
C ARG A 76 -0.97 20.35 -2.13
N GLY A 77 0.00 19.53 -1.77
CA GLY A 77 -0.15 18.37 -0.90
C GLY A 77 -0.56 17.07 -1.62
N ASP A 78 -0.82 17.10 -2.91
CA ASP A 78 -0.94 15.88 -3.70
C ASP A 78 0.44 15.22 -3.89
N ILE A 79 0.47 13.93 -4.15
CA ILE A 79 1.68 13.10 -4.28
C ILE A 79 1.80 12.65 -5.73
N PHE A 80 3.01 12.71 -6.27
CA PHE A 80 3.31 12.01 -7.52
C PHE A 80 4.06 10.71 -7.24
N VAL A 81 3.85 9.74 -8.13
CA VAL A 81 4.65 8.53 -8.18
C VAL A 81 5.02 8.25 -9.63
N SER A 82 6.32 8.22 -9.90
CA SER A 82 6.88 7.91 -11.19
C SER A 82 7.35 6.46 -11.19
N GLY A 83 6.82 5.68 -12.13
CA GLY A 83 7.07 4.25 -12.21
C GLY A 83 5.80 3.49 -12.59
N THR A 84 5.95 2.17 -12.68
CA THR A 84 4.84 1.24 -12.94
C THR A 84 4.64 0.35 -11.72
N PRO A 85 3.40 0.09 -11.26
CA PRO A 85 3.14 -0.90 -10.22
C PRO A 85 3.81 -2.25 -10.54
N GLY A 86 4.49 -2.83 -9.56
CA GLY A 86 5.27 -4.07 -9.69
C GLY A 86 6.67 -3.91 -10.26
N GLY A 87 7.06 -2.71 -10.71
CA GLY A 87 8.34 -2.44 -11.39
C GLY A 87 9.14 -1.26 -10.83
N SER A 88 8.72 -0.69 -9.70
CA SER A 88 9.22 0.57 -9.12
C SER A 88 10.01 0.38 -7.82
N ASN A 89 10.53 -0.84 -7.59
CA ASN A 89 11.40 -1.13 -6.44
C ASN A 89 12.79 -0.48 -6.59
N GLY A 90 13.39 -0.09 -5.47
CA GLY A 90 14.72 0.50 -5.44
C GLY A 90 14.78 1.79 -6.27
N SER A 91 15.74 1.84 -7.21
CA SER A 91 15.95 2.98 -8.12
C SER A 91 14.97 3.06 -9.30
N ALA A 92 14.07 2.07 -9.47
CA ALA A 92 13.18 1.99 -10.61
C ALA A 92 11.90 2.84 -10.49
N GLY A 93 11.79 3.63 -9.41
CA GLY A 93 10.67 4.54 -9.17
C GLY A 93 11.10 5.82 -8.48
N HIS A 94 10.20 6.80 -8.45
CA HIS A 94 10.43 8.08 -7.78
C HIS A 94 9.13 8.67 -7.26
N THR A 95 9.20 9.51 -6.24
CA THR A 95 8.01 10.11 -5.64
C THR A 95 8.35 11.40 -4.89
N GLY A 96 7.33 12.23 -4.71
CA GLY A 96 7.42 13.49 -3.97
C GLY A 96 6.04 14.13 -3.82
N ILE A 97 6.03 15.33 -3.24
CA ILE A 97 4.83 16.04 -2.83
C ILE A 97 4.75 17.36 -3.60
N PHE A 98 3.61 17.64 -4.23
CA PHE A 98 3.39 18.90 -4.91
C PHE A 98 3.29 20.06 -3.92
N LEU A 99 4.01 21.15 -4.20
CA LEU A 99 3.85 22.45 -3.55
C LEU A 99 2.89 23.35 -4.34
N SER A 100 2.78 23.12 -5.66
CA SER A 100 1.85 23.71 -6.62
C SER A 100 1.77 22.80 -7.86
N ASN A 101 0.96 23.13 -8.88
CA ASN A 101 0.95 22.36 -10.13
C ASN A 101 2.29 22.44 -10.89
N GLY A 102 3.09 23.48 -10.67
CA GLY A 102 4.39 23.66 -11.32
C GLY A 102 5.60 23.33 -10.43
N SER A 103 5.41 22.89 -9.19
CA SER A 103 6.52 22.72 -8.26
C SER A 103 6.29 21.61 -7.24
N PHE A 104 7.32 20.84 -6.90
CA PHE A 104 7.23 19.76 -5.93
C PHE A 104 8.48 19.68 -5.06
N ILE A 105 8.32 19.10 -3.87
CA ILE A 105 9.39 18.81 -2.91
C ILE A 105 9.58 17.30 -2.82
N HIS A 106 10.83 16.84 -2.85
CA HIS A 106 11.16 15.43 -2.92
C HIS A 106 12.58 15.16 -2.42
N CYS A 107 12.91 13.91 -2.10
CA CYS A 107 14.28 13.49 -1.81
C CYS A 107 14.84 12.72 -3.01
N SER A 108 16.01 13.11 -3.52
CA SER A 108 16.57 12.49 -4.73
C SER A 108 18.09 12.36 -4.69
N TYR A 109 18.58 11.39 -5.46
CA TYR A 109 20.02 11.18 -5.64
C TYR A 109 20.68 12.39 -6.33
N THR A 110 20.04 12.96 -7.35
CA THR A 110 20.57 14.09 -8.13
C THR A 110 20.81 15.34 -7.28
N HIS A 111 19.93 15.60 -6.32
CA HIS A 111 20.09 16.70 -5.38
C HIS A 111 20.83 16.32 -4.10
N ASN A 112 21.22 15.05 -3.94
CA ASN A 112 21.78 14.47 -2.73
C ASN A 112 21.01 14.91 -1.46
N GLY A 113 19.69 14.74 -1.46
CA GLY A 113 18.86 15.14 -0.33
C GLY A 113 17.48 15.63 -0.75
N ILE A 114 16.83 16.35 0.18
CA ILE A 114 15.54 16.98 -0.07
C ILE A 114 15.76 18.31 -0.79
N ALA A 115 15.08 18.48 -1.93
CA ALA A 115 15.11 19.66 -2.79
C ALA A 115 13.71 20.01 -3.30
N ILE A 116 13.58 21.20 -3.90
CA ILE A 116 12.38 21.66 -4.60
C ILE A 116 12.74 21.83 -6.07
N ASP A 117 11.92 21.27 -6.95
CA ASP A 117 11.99 21.50 -8.38
C ASP A 117 10.73 22.23 -8.88
N THR A 118 10.91 23.01 -9.95
CA THR A 118 9.86 23.81 -10.60
C THR A 118 9.58 23.38 -12.04
N ASN A 119 10.09 22.22 -12.44
CA ASN A 119 9.80 21.61 -13.72
C ASN A 119 9.66 20.09 -13.57
N ASP A 120 8.85 19.49 -14.45
CA ASP A 120 8.52 18.06 -14.38
C ASP A 120 9.67 17.13 -14.78
N ALA A 121 10.77 17.66 -15.33
CA ALA A 121 11.88 16.82 -15.78
C ALA A 121 12.48 16.01 -14.63
N TYR A 122 12.45 16.55 -13.42
CA TYR A 122 13.00 15.89 -12.22
C TYR A 122 12.07 14.85 -11.58
N MET A 123 10.84 14.68 -12.12
CA MET A 123 9.95 13.58 -11.75
C MET A 123 10.38 12.25 -12.40
N GLY A 124 11.53 12.18 -13.08
CA GLY A 124 12.00 10.99 -13.79
C GLY A 124 11.48 11.00 -15.21
N THR A 125 12.24 11.61 -16.11
CA THR A 125 11.90 11.85 -17.53
C THR A 125 11.60 10.61 -18.38
N ARG A 126 11.78 9.39 -17.85
CA ARG A 126 11.59 8.13 -18.57
C ARG A 126 10.51 7.22 -17.97
N LEU A 127 9.90 7.59 -16.85
CA LEU A 127 8.92 6.76 -16.15
C LEU A 127 7.52 7.35 -16.29
N GLN A 128 6.50 6.49 -16.31
CA GLN A 128 5.12 6.93 -16.27
C GLN A 128 4.84 7.70 -14.98
N HIS A 129 4.27 8.90 -15.09
CA HIS A 129 3.88 9.72 -13.95
C HIS A 129 2.45 9.42 -13.54
N ASN A 130 2.24 9.19 -12.25
CA ASN A 130 0.94 9.00 -11.64
C ASN A 130 0.76 10.04 -10.55
N PHE A 131 -0.47 10.56 -10.40
CA PHE A 131 -0.79 11.64 -9.48
C PHE A 131 -1.88 11.20 -8.52
N TYR A 132 -1.72 11.57 -7.26
CA TYR A 132 -2.56 11.06 -6.18
C TYR A 132 -2.91 12.13 -5.17
N ARG A 133 -4.17 12.14 -4.74
CA ARG A 133 -4.66 12.95 -3.62
C ARG A 133 -4.76 12.11 -2.36
N ILE A 134 -4.26 12.61 -1.24
CA ILE A 134 -4.44 11.95 0.05
C ILE A 134 -5.92 11.99 0.43
N ILE A 135 -6.47 10.82 0.74
CA ILE A 135 -7.81 10.66 1.29
C ILE A 135 -7.72 10.94 2.79
N GLU A 136 -8.10 12.16 3.17
CA GLU A 136 -8.21 12.55 4.57
C GLU A 136 -9.36 11.73 5.18
N GLY A 137 -9.11 11.06 6.31
CA GLY A 137 -10.15 10.32 7.02
C GLY A 137 -11.28 11.25 7.44
N GLY A 138 -12.34 11.33 6.64
CA GLY A 138 -13.48 12.22 6.84
C GLY A 138 -13.96 12.94 5.57
N SER A 139 -14.14 12.23 4.46
CA SER A 139 -15.07 12.62 3.37
C SER A 139 -15.29 11.45 2.43
N ALA A 140 -15.88 10.39 2.96
CA ALA A 140 -16.97 9.76 2.22
C ALA A 140 -18.20 10.60 2.58
N ASN A 141 -18.74 11.36 1.62
CA ASN A 141 -20.13 11.78 1.75
C ASN A 141 -20.96 10.49 1.71
N ASN A 142 -21.33 9.98 2.88
CA ASN A 142 -22.54 9.21 3.10
C ASN A 142 -22.92 9.34 4.57
N THR A 143 -23.93 10.16 4.80
CA THR A 143 -24.84 10.00 5.92
C THR A 143 -25.43 8.59 5.85
N ASP A 144 -24.98 7.69 6.71
CA ASP A 144 -25.80 6.67 7.37
C ASP A 144 -24.91 5.74 8.20
N ASP A 145 -25.37 5.46 9.41
CA ASP A 145 -24.66 4.79 10.50
C ASP A 145 -24.52 3.26 10.29
N LYS A 146 -23.99 2.84 9.14
CA LYS A 146 -23.62 1.46 8.82
C LYS A 146 -22.25 1.46 8.13
N PRO A 147 -21.28 0.62 8.55
CA PRO A 147 -19.95 0.60 7.94
C PRO A 147 -20.06 0.30 6.44
N GLN A 148 -19.80 1.30 5.61
CA GLN A 148 -19.92 1.19 4.17
C GLN A 148 -18.75 0.35 3.64
N MET A 149 -19.07 -0.83 3.11
CA MET A 149 -18.10 -1.79 2.58
C MET A 149 -17.40 -1.18 1.36
N ILE A 150 -16.07 -1.16 1.36
CA ILE A 150 -15.28 -0.65 0.23
C ILE A 150 -15.52 -1.56 -0.98
N GLN A 151 -15.93 -0.96 -2.11
CA GLN A 151 -16.06 -1.67 -3.38
C GLN A 151 -14.67 -1.87 -4.01
N LEU A 152 -14.31 -3.12 -4.25
CA LEU A 152 -13.05 -3.53 -4.84
C LEU A 152 -13.13 -3.57 -6.37
N GLU A 153 -12.06 -3.16 -7.05
CA GLU A 153 -11.85 -3.52 -8.44
C GLU A 153 -11.57 -5.03 -8.54
N VAL A 154 -12.05 -5.68 -9.61
CA VAL A 154 -11.87 -7.12 -9.86
C VAL A 154 -10.64 -7.33 -10.74
N ASP A 155 -9.47 -6.91 -10.24
CA ASP A 155 -8.20 -6.91 -10.97
C ASP A 155 -7.40 -8.21 -10.79
N GLY A 156 -7.70 -9.01 -9.76
CA GLY A 156 -6.95 -10.21 -9.41
C GLY A 156 -5.64 -9.97 -8.67
N LEU A 157 -5.43 -8.77 -8.14
CA LEU A 157 -4.24 -8.42 -7.35
C LEU A 157 -4.59 -8.40 -5.87
N LEU A 158 -3.86 -9.18 -5.05
CA LEU A 158 -4.07 -9.18 -3.60
C LEU A 158 -3.31 -8.02 -2.96
N GLY A 159 -3.80 -6.81 -3.23
CA GLY A 159 -3.31 -5.54 -2.67
C GLY A 159 -4.02 -5.15 -1.38
N ASN A 160 -3.61 -4.01 -0.80
CA ASN A 160 -4.04 -3.59 0.54
C ASN A 160 -5.55 -3.39 0.66
N LEU A 161 -6.23 -2.91 -0.40
CA LEU A 161 -7.69 -2.80 -0.42
C LEU A 161 -8.38 -4.15 -0.26
N CYS A 162 -7.93 -5.13 -1.04
CA CYS A 162 -8.47 -6.48 -0.98
C CYS A 162 -8.20 -7.10 0.40
N ALA A 163 -6.97 -6.97 0.92
CA ALA A 163 -6.62 -7.43 2.26
C ALA A 163 -7.44 -6.73 3.36
N ARG A 164 -7.64 -5.42 3.28
CA ARG A 164 -8.49 -4.66 4.21
C ARG A 164 -9.93 -5.14 4.18
N ARG A 165 -10.46 -5.40 2.99
CA ARG A 165 -11.83 -5.90 2.85
C ARG A 165 -11.98 -7.31 3.42
N VAL A 166 -10.94 -8.16 3.34
CA VAL A 166 -10.87 -9.44 4.07
C VAL A 166 -10.85 -9.19 5.58
N GLN A 167 -10.03 -8.26 6.08
CA GLN A 167 -9.96 -7.88 7.49
C GLN A 167 -11.31 -7.35 8.01
N GLU A 168 -12.05 -6.59 7.21
CA GLU A 168 -13.39 -6.09 7.51
C GLU A 168 -14.42 -7.23 7.53
N TYR A 169 -14.38 -8.14 6.55
CA TYR A 169 -15.31 -9.28 6.49
C TYR A 169 -15.11 -10.27 7.64
N LEU A 170 -13.86 -10.56 7.98
CA LEU A 170 -13.49 -11.48 9.07
C LEU A 170 -13.41 -10.79 10.43
N ASP A 171 -13.75 -9.50 10.50
CA ASP A 171 -13.71 -8.64 11.69
C ASP A 171 -12.42 -8.72 12.51
N THR A 172 -11.29 -8.58 11.83
CA THR A 172 -9.96 -8.63 12.48
C THR A 172 -9.55 -7.26 13.01
N ILE A 173 -8.72 -7.25 14.06
CA ILE A 173 -8.14 -6.03 14.63
C ILE A 173 -7.16 -5.39 13.62
N GLY A 174 -7.14 -4.05 13.51
CA GLY A 174 -6.17 -3.31 12.70
C GLY A 174 -6.73 -2.75 11.38
N LYS A 175 -7.47 -3.56 10.60
CA LYS A 175 -8.14 -3.17 9.32
C LYS A 175 -7.30 -2.22 8.44
N ASP A 176 -5.99 -2.43 8.45
CA ASP A 176 -4.95 -1.57 7.86
C ASP A 176 -4.59 -1.96 6.43
N GLY A 177 -5.13 -3.08 5.95
CA GLY A 177 -4.83 -3.65 4.65
C GLY A 177 -3.49 -4.37 4.59
N ILE A 178 -2.81 -4.60 5.72
CA ILE A 178 -1.51 -5.26 5.76
C ILE A 178 -1.67 -6.72 6.20
N ILE A 179 -1.07 -7.62 5.43
CA ILE A 179 -0.89 -9.02 5.81
C ILE A 179 0.50 -9.12 6.44
N SER A 180 0.58 -8.88 7.75
CA SER A 180 1.83 -8.77 8.52
C SER A 180 2.60 -10.08 8.67
N HIS A 181 3.90 -10.00 8.96
CA HIS A 181 4.74 -11.14 9.40
C HIS A 181 4.73 -12.35 8.46
N GLN A 182 4.77 -12.10 7.16
CA GLN A 182 4.80 -13.15 6.15
C GLN A 182 6.23 -13.51 5.77
N TYR A 183 6.45 -14.77 5.40
CA TYR A 183 7.69 -15.20 4.77
C TYR A 183 7.49 -15.31 3.26
N LYS A 184 8.44 -14.74 2.49
CA LYS A 184 8.35 -14.71 1.03
C LYS A 184 8.65 -16.10 0.44
N GLN A 185 7.69 -16.64 -0.28
CA GLN A 185 7.75 -17.93 -0.95
C GLN A 185 7.21 -17.81 -2.37
N THR A 186 7.53 -18.77 -3.24
CA THR A 186 7.04 -18.80 -4.62
C THR A 186 5.51 -18.71 -4.71
N CYS A 187 4.80 -19.28 -3.72
CA CYS A 187 3.34 -19.29 -3.68
C CYS A 187 2.69 -17.95 -3.29
N ASN A 188 3.39 -17.07 -2.56
CA ASN A 188 2.83 -15.82 -2.04
C ASN A 188 3.61 -14.56 -2.46
N GLN A 189 4.65 -14.69 -3.29
CA GLN A 189 5.51 -13.58 -3.73
C GLN A 189 4.77 -12.43 -4.42
N TYR A 190 3.56 -12.67 -4.94
CA TYR A 190 2.71 -11.67 -5.60
C TYR A 190 1.56 -11.16 -4.72
N VAL A 191 1.62 -11.43 -3.41
CA VAL A 191 0.70 -10.82 -2.43
C VAL A 191 1.23 -9.44 -2.09
N TYR A 192 0.76 -8.41 -2.80
CA TYR A 192 1.23 -7.03 -2.63
C TYR A 192 0.90 -6.43 -1.26
N ALA A 193 -0.11 -6.97 -0.57
CA ALA A 193 -0.44 -6.60 0.80
C ALA A 193 0.46 -7.25 1.86
N ALA A 194 1.33 -8.19 1.49
CA ALA A 194 2.16 -8.88 2.45
C ALA A 194 3.34 -8.02 2.91
N GLN A 195 3.46 -7.86 4.22
CA GLN A 195 4.70 -7.42 4.83
C GLN A 195 5.59 -8.65 5.02
N PHE A 196 6.64 -8.74 4.19
CA PHE A 196 7.61 -9.83 4.30
C PHE A 196 8.67 -9.50 5.34
N ASP A 197 8.82 -10.36 6.34
CA ASP A 197 9.85 -10.28 7.38
C ASP A 197 10.32 -11.68 7.83
N SER A 198 11.21 -11.74 8.83
CA SER A 198 11.80 -12.98 9.34
C SER A 198 11.25 -13.41 10.71
N THR A 199 10.19 -12.77 11.20
CA THR A 199 9.70 -12.99 12.58
C THR A 199 8.88 -14.27 12.72
N LEU A 200 8.24 -14.73 11.64
CA LEU A 200 7.37 -15.93 11.59
C LEU A 200 6.24 -15.93 12.63
N ILE A 201 5.85 -14.74 13.14
CA ILE A 201 4.77 -14.60 14.13
C ILE A 201 3.40 -14.84 13.49
N GLY A 202 3.27 -14.56 12.19
CA GLY A 202 2.03 -14.70 11.43
C GLY A 202 1.07 -13.52 11.60
N SER A 203 0.21 -13.34 10.60
CA SER A 203 -0.78 -12.26 10.58
C SER A 203 -2.09 -12.68 11.23
N ASN A 204 -2.70 -11.78 12.00
CA ASN A 204 -4.02 -11.98 12.59
C ASN A 204 -5.12 -12.20 11.52
N VAL A 205 -5.04 -11.54 10.37
CA VAL A 205 -6.02 -11.77 9.28
C VAL A 205 -5.87 -13.14 8.66
N ILE A 206 -4.65 -13.67 8.57
CA ILE A 206 -4.43 -15.02 8.07
C ILE A 206 -4.85 -16.07 9.10
N VAL A 207 -4.62 -15.82 10.40
CA VAL A 207 -5.19 -16.66 11.46
C VAL A 207 -6.71 -16.73 11.35
N ALA A 208 -7.38 -15.60 11.14
CA ALA A 208 -8.83 -15.55 10.96
C ALA A 208 -9.27 -16.28 9.69
N LEU A 209 -8.55 -16.10 8.58
CA LEU A 209 -8.83 -16.79 7.31
C LEU A 209 -8.66 -18.30 7.44
N GLN A 210 -7.60 -18.78 8.10
CA GLN A 210 -7.35 -20.19 8.34
C GLN A 210 -8.47 -20.82 9.19
N LYS A 211 -8.93 -20.12 10.24
CA LYS A 211 -10.08 -20.54 11.05
C LYS A 211 -11.35 -20.62 10.19
N PHE A 212 -11.65 -19.56 9.44
CA PHE A 212 -12.80 -19.51 8.54
C PHE A 212 -12.80 -20.66 7.53
N LEU A 213 -11.68 -20.90 6.83
CA LEU A 213 -11.58 -21.97 5.83
C LEU A 213 -11.69 -23.37 6.45
N ARG A 214 -11.23 -23.52 7.70
CA ARG A 214 -11.38 -24.77 8.46
C ARG A 214 -12.85 -25.02 8.82
N ASP A 215 -13.57 -23.99 9.26
CA ASP A 215 -15.00 -24.09 9.56
C ASP A 215 -15.83 -24.39 8.31
N LYS A 216 -15.37 -23.94 7.14
CA LYS A 216 -15.92 -24.31 5.82
C LYS A 216 -15.48 -25.70 5.33
N GLY A 217 -14.64 -26.42 6.08
CA GLY A 217 -14.19 -27.78 5.77
C GLY A 217 -13.10 -27.89 4.70
N THR A 218 -12.54 -26.76 4.23
CA THR A 218 -11.52 -26.75 3.17
C THR A 218 -10.08 -26.71 3.69
N TYR A 219 -9.88 -26.32 4.95
CA TYR A 219 -8.54 -26.21 5.55
C TYR A 219 -8.34 -27.20 6.70
N LYS A 220 -7.25 -27.97 6.63
CA LYS A 220 -6.85 -28.96 7.65
C LYS A 220 -5.46 -28.68 8.25
N GLY A 221 -4.82 -27.57 7.84
CA GLY A 221 -3.48 -27.19 8.26
C GLY A 221 -3.43 -26.52 9.64
N LYS A 222 -2.23 -26.11 10.04
CA LYS A 222 -1.97 -25.40 11.29
C LYS A 222 -2.49 -23.96 11.20
N ILE A 223 -3.14 -23.47 12.25
CA ILE A 223 -3.43 -22.04 12.38
C ILE A 223 -2.17 -21.35 12.88
N ASP A 224 -1.39 -20.80 11.95
CA ASP A 224 -0.09 -20.17 12.21
C ASP A 224 0.00 -18.73 11.69
N GLY A 225 -1.05 -18.21 11.04
CA GLY A 225 -1.05 -16.85 10.50
C GLY A 225 -0.15 -16.68 9.26
N LEU A 226 0.34 -17.77 8.67
CA LEU A 226 1.17 -17.73 7.47
C LEU A 226 0.35 -18.09 6.23
N LEU A 227 0.43 -17.22 5.22
CA LEU A 227 -0.21 -17.42 3.92
C LEU A 227 0.67 -18.33 3.06
N GLY A 228 0.81 -19.58 3.51
CA GLY A 228 1.54 -20.63 2.82
C GLY A 228 0.69 -21.40 1.81
N LYS A 229 1.34 -22.34 1.10
CA LYS A 229 0.73 -23.12 0.00
C LYS A 229 -0.58 -23.81 0.39
N GLU A 230 -0.63 -24.41 1.58
CA GLU A 230 -1.83 -25.11 2.06
C GLU A 230 -2.99 -24.16 2.36
N THR A 231 -2.71 -22.98 2.94
CA THR A 231 -3.73 -21.93 3.17
C THR A 231 -4.28 -21.42 1.84
N ILE A 232 -3.39 -21.18 0.86
CA ILE A 232 -3.79 -20.71 -0.48
C ILE A 232 -4.62 -21.78 -1.21
N ARG A 233 -4.21 -23.06 -1.15
CA ARG A 233 -4.97 -24.14 -1.78
C ARG A 233 -6.37 -24.30 -1.18
N ALA A 234 -6.49 -24.17 0.15
CA ALA A 234 -7.79 -24.21 0.80
C ALA A 234 -8.68 -23.02 0.38
N LEU A 235 -8.12 -21.82 0.27
CA LEU A 235 -8.84 -20.66 -0.26
C LEU A 235 -9.31 -20.91 -1.70
N GLN A 236 -8.45 -21.47 -2.55
CA GLN A 236 -8.78 -21.81 -3.93
C GLN A 236 -9.92 -22.83 -4.01
N MET A 237 -9.86 -23.88 -3.19
CA MET A 237 -10.90 -24.89 -3.06
C MET A 237 -12.23 -24.24 -2.63
N TYR A 238 -12.19 -23.38 -1.62
CA TYR A 238 -13.37 -22.67 -1.11
C TYR A 238 -14.02 -21.75 -2.15
N LEU A 239 -13.20 -21.07 -2.94
CA LEU A 239 -13.64 -20.15 -3.97
C LEU A 239 -13.98 -20.85 -5.29
N GLY A 240 -13.78 -22.17 -5.40
CA GLY A 240 -14.08 -22.93 -6.61
C GLY A 240 -13.15 -22.60 -7.79
N THR A 241 -11.88 -22.33 -7.50
CA THR A 241 -10.85 -21.99 -8.48
C THR A 241 -9.75 -23.07 -8.55
N THR A 242 -8.84 -22.97 -9.51
CA THR A 242 -7.70 -23.89 -9.64
C THR A 242 -6.90 -23.99 -8.35
N GLN A 243 -6.67 -25.21 -7.87
CA GLN A 243 -6.07 -25.51 -6.56
C GLN A 243 -4.55 -25.73 -6.63
N ASP A 244 -3.83 -24.83 -7.29
CA ASP A 244 -2.36 -24.92 -7.48
C ASP A 244 -1.55 -24.48 -6.25
N GLY A 245 -2.19 -23.86 -5.26
CA GLY A 245 -1.60 -23.34 -4.04
C GLY A 245 -0.76 -22.07 -4.25
N ILE A 246 -1.00 -21.31 -5.33
CA ILE A 246 -0.25 -20.11 -5.71
C ILE A 246 -1.19 -18.91 -5.87
N ILE A 247 -0.79 -17.75 -5.34
CA ILE A 247 -1.36 -16.45 -5.71
C ILE A 247 -0.49 -15.86 -6.83
N SER A 248 -0.98 -15.88 -8.07
CA SER A 248 -0.36 -15.20 -9.23
C SER A 248 -0.74 -13.71 -9.30
N ALA A 249 -0.10 -12.97 -10.21
CA ALA A 249 -0.50 -11.60 -10.55
C ALA A 249 -0.69 -11.48 -12.07
N PRO A 250 -1.93 -11.36 -12.58
CA PRO A 250 -3.21 -11.44 -11.85
C PRO A 250 -3.57 -12.88 -11.43
N SER A 251 -4.43 -13.03 -10.43
CA SER A 251 -4.89 -14.32 -9.90
C SER A 251 -6.41 -14.50 -10.00
N ASN A 252 -6.83 -15.66 -10.50
CA ASN A 252 -8.24 -16.03 -10.58
C ASN A 252 -8.88 -16.21 -9.20
N VAL A 253 -8.15 -16.78 -8.23
CA VAL A 253 -8.65 -16.90 -6.85
C VAL A 253 -8.84 -15.52 -6.21
N VAL A 254 -7.98 -14.55 -6.52
CA VAL A 254 -8.12 -13.18 -6.01
C VAL A 254 -9.29 -12.46 -6.70
N LYS A 255 -9.48 -12.62 -8.02
CA LYS A 255 -10.66 -12.06 -8.70
C LYS A 255 -11.95 -12.56 -8.07
N GLU A 256 -12.02 -13.85 -7.78
CA GLU A 256 -13.20 -14.44 -7.15
C GLU A 256 -13.39 -13.97 -5.71
N LEU A 257 -12.30 -13.88 -4.94
CA LEU A 257 -12.31 -13.28 -3.61
C LEU A 257 -12.88 -11.85 -3.64
N GLN A 258 -12.40 -11.01 -4.57
CA GLN A 258 -12.87 -9.63 -4.75
C GLN A 258 -14.36 -9.57 -5.06
N ARG A 259 -14.87 -10.42 -5.97
CA ARG A 259 -16.31 -10.50 -6.28
C ARG A 259 -17.14 -10.86 -5.05
N ARG A 260 -16.74 -11.89 -4.29
CA ARG A 260 -17.48 -12.34 -3.10
C ARG A 260 -17.45 -11.31 -1.98
N LEU A 261 -16.32 -10.63 -1.78
CA LEU A 261 -16.20 -9.54 -0.84
C LEU A 261 -17.07 -8.34 -1.23
N ASN A 262 -17.13 -7.96 -2.51
CA ASN A 262 -18.05 -6.92 -2.99
C ASN A 262 -19.52 -7.28 -2.76
N ALA A 263 -19.87 -8.56 -2.89
CA ALA A 263 -21.21 -9.07 -2.62
C ALA A 263 -21.47 -9.33 -1.12
N ASN A 264 -20.47 -9.18 -0.26
CA ASN A 264 -20.49 -9.55 1.16
C ASN A 264 -20.93 -11.01 1.42
N LYS A 265 -20.42 -11.95 0.62
CA LYS A 265 -20.81 -13.37 0.62
C LYS A 265 -19.60 -14.29 0.63
N LEU A 266 -18.62 -13.98 1.49
CA LEU A 266 -17.50 -14.89 1.71
C LEU A 266 -17.96 -16.13 2.44
#